data_AF-A0A2V9SBI8-F1
#
_entry.id   AF-A0A2V9SBI8-F1
#
_cell.length_a   1.000
_cell.length_b   1.000
_cell.length_c   1.000
_cell.angle_alpha   90.00
_cell.angle_beta   90.00
_cell.angle_gamma   90.00
#
_symmetry.space_group_name_H-M   'P 1'
#
loop_
_entity.id
_entity.type
_entity.pdbx_description
1 polymer ?
#
loop_
_entity_poly.entity_id
_entity_poly.type
_entity_poly.pdbx_seq_one_letter_code
_entity_poly.pdbx_strand_id
1 'polypeptide(L)'
;MRIIRANSRIQRSSFCLLAAAFLLSSFIYPESAQAAAGSKPGPPNRLGVLDPIIQNAIRQGQMPGAVLLVWHNGQVMYRKAFGNRSLEPRRETMRLDTIFDLASLTKVVATTSAIMQLMERGQVRINDPVAKYIPEFAQNGKEDITVRNLLTHYSGLRGDLDLTQPWQGRDTAFSMAFAETPVIPAGSRFLYSDINFIDLGALIERVSGISEDEYCQKNIFTPLGMTHTRYLPPAAWKSAIAPTEYDEQGRMLRGMVHDPTSRRMGGVAGHAGLFSTAADLSKFAQALLNGSTVLRSLAVEKMTTPQQPPTSDSLRGFGWDIDSPLSSNRGELLPVGSFGHTGWTGTSLWIDPTTRTYIILLTNSVHPRGKGNVIALRAKIATAVAATLPLTVSEKEQLRLKSITGYNEAQTASRRLSVRNGSVQTGIDVLEAHNFDLIRGGAAKKRIGLLTNQTGVDSQGRRTIDVLAEASGVSLDAIFSPEHGVTGTLDTTDVSNSKDAATGIPVYSVYGATDAARRPSPESLKNLDAVVVDIQDAGVRFYTYEARPGTREFRELHCCAGASRHDNRRTGEDVQCGAQH
;
A
#
# COMPACT_ATOMS: atom_id res chain seq x y z
N MET A 1 -4.22 -53.71 13.45
CA MET A 1 -4.44 -55.16 13.59
C MET A 1 -3.42 -55.88 12.73
N ARG A 2 -2.58 -56.72 13.35
CA ARG A 2 -1.50 -57.59 12.83
C ARG A 2 -0.22 -56.92 12.26
N ILE A 3 1.02 -57.38 12.50
CA ILE A 3 1.65 -58.40 13.39
C ILE A 3 3.17 -58.05 13.46
N ILE A 4 3.80 -58.43 14.58
CA ILE A 4 5.20 -58.26 15.02
C ILE A 4 6.13 -59.37 14.49
N ARG A 5 7.45 -59.10 14.32
CA ARG A 5 8.66 -59.82 14.85
C ARG A 5 9.90 -59.42 14.03
N ALA A 6 11.05 -58.96 14.54
CA ALA A 6 11.89 -59.16 15.74
C ALA A 6 13.06 -60.17 15.55
N ASN A 7 14.27 -59.62 15.76
CA ASN A 7 15.50 -60.20 16.34
C ASN A 7 16.41 -61.15 15.56
N SER A 8 17.71 -60.81 15.56
CA SER A 8 18.83 -61.42 16.34
C SER A 8 20.13 -61.41 15.52
N ARG A 9 21.20 -60.69 15.90
CA ARG A 9 22.24 -60.91 16.95
C ARG A 9 23.43 -61.81 16.54
N ILE A 10 24.62 -61.18 16.52
CA ILE A 10 25.93 -61.56 17.14
C ILE A 10 26.74 -62.74 16.57
N GLN A 11 28.01 -62.49 16.19
CA GLN A 11 29.31 -62.99 16.75
C GLN A 11 30.45 -62.76 15.72
N ARG A 12 31.54 -62.01 16.02
CA ARG A 12 32.80 -62.38 16.76
C ARG A 12 33.50 -63.58 16.08
N SER A 13 34.78 -63.64 15.69
CA SER A 13 36.09 -63.05 16.05
C SER A 13 37.07 -63.40 14.89
N SER A 14 38.24 -62.79 14.62
CA SER A 14 39.55 -62.91 15.30
C SER A 14 40.59 -62.16 14.43
N PHE A 15 41.29 -61.15 14.93
CA PHE A 15 42.70 -61.16 15.38
C PHE A 15 43.72 -61.94 14.53
N CYS A 16 44.63 -61.20 13.88
CA CYS A 16 46.06 -61.50 13.84
C CYS A 16 46.87 -60.19 13.73
N LEU A 17 47.67 -59.93 14.76
CA LEU A 17 48.74 -58.94 14.82
C LEU A 17 49.99 -59.53 14.17
N LEU A 18 50.71 -58.73 13.39
CA LEU A 18 52.17 -58.78 13.34
C LEU A 18 52.69 -57.39 12.95
N ALA A 19 53.48 -56.83 13.85
CA ALA A 19 54.16 -55.55 13.72
C ALA A 19 55.55 -55.75 13.09
N ALA A 20 55.98 -54.80 12.25
CA ALA A 20 57.31 -54.20 12.30
C ALA A 20 57.42 -53.10 11.22
N ALA A 21 57.80 -51.91 11.66
CA ALA A 21 58.08 -50.73 10.85
C ALA A 21 59.49 -50.82 10.20
N PHE A 22 59.71 -50.13 9.07
CA PHE A 22 60.65 -48.98 8.94
C PHE A 22 60.75 -48.49 7.47
N LEU A 23 60.73 -47.16 7.31
CA LEU A 23 61.37 -46.29 6.29
C LEU A 23 60.68 -45.94 4.95
N LEU A 24 60.07 -44.74 4.98
CA LEU A 24 60.41 -43.55 4.16
C LEU A 24 60.79 -43.76 2.69
N SER A 25 59.86 -43.42 1.80
CA SER A 25 60.16 -42.73 0.54
C SER A 25 58.96 -41.90 0.08
N SER A 26 59.16 -40.58 0.03
CA SER A 26 58.21 -39.60 -0.47
C SER A 26 57.94 -39.83 -1.96
N PHE A 27 56.73 -40.26 -2.31
CA PHE A 27 56.23 -40.21 -3.69
C PHE A 27 55.08 -39.22 -3.76
N ILE A 28 55.36 -38.13 -4.48
CA ILE A 28 54.41 -37.13 -4.95
C ILE A 28 53.46 -37.84 -5.92
N TYR A 29 52.19 -37.94 -5.57
CA TYR A 29 51.13 -38.30 -6.52
C TYR A 29 50.61 -37.00 -7.17
N PRO A 30 50.71 -36.83 -8.50
CA PRO A 30 49.98 -35.78 -9.18
C PRO A 30 48.50 -36.20 -9.25
N GLU A 31 47.64 -35.38 -8.65
CA GLU A 31 46.19 -35.52 -8.76
C GLU A 31 45.79 -35.29 -10.22
N SER A 32 45.23 -36.32 -10.83
CA SER A 32 44.78 -36.36 -12.21
C SER A 32 43.68 -35.33 -12.45
N ALA A 33 43.93 -34.43 -13.39
CA ALA A 33 42.98 -33.49 -13.95
C ALA A 33 41.75 -34.21 -14.53
N GLN A 34 40.61 -34.10 -13.85
CA GLN A 34 39.31 -34.34 -14.48
C GLN A 34 38.94 -33.08 -15.26
N ALA A 35 38.86 -33.28 -16.57
CA ALA A 35 38.60 -32.30 -17.61
C ALA A 35 37.58 -31.21 -17.26
N ALA A 36 37.98 -29.97 -17.51
CA ALA A 36 37.12 -28.82 -17.64
C ALA A 36 36.00 -29.11 -18.65
N ALA A 37 34.79 -29.35 -18.13
CA ALA A 37 33.58 -29.17 -18.92
C ALA A 37 33.54 -27.69 -19.31
N GLY A 38 33.73 -27.41 -20.60
CA GLY A 38 33.74 -26.07 -21.14
C GLY A 38 32.50 -25.31 -20.67
N SER A 39 32.72 -24.30 -19.81
CA SER A 39 31.74 -23.27 -19.58
C SER A 39 31.46 -22.66 -20.95
N LYS A 40 30.24 -22.85 -21.47
CA LYS A 40 29.75 -22.07 -22.60
C LYS A 40 30.10 -20.60 -22.31
N PRO A 41 30.69 -19.84 -23.26
CA PRO A 41 30.91 -18.42 -23.07
C PRO A 41 29.56 -17.84 -22.64
N GLY A 42 29.53 -17.19 -21.47
CA GLY A 42 28.34 -16.45 -21.06
C GLY A 42 27.95 -15.49 -22.19
N PRO A 43 26.65 -15.18 -22.38
CA PRO A 43 26.24 -14.22 -23.38
C PRO A 43 27.11 -12.96 -23.26
N PRO A 44 27.55 -12.35 -24.37
CA PRO A 44 28.38 -11.14 -24.33
C PRO A 44 27.74 -10.13 -23.38
N ASN A 45 28.56 -9.45 -22.54
CA ASN A 45 28.07 -8.61 -21.45
C ASN A 45 27.26 -7.41 -21.97
N ARG A 46 25.97 -7.65 -22.29
CA ARG A 46 25.03 -6.66 -22.84
C ARG A 46 24.78 -5.50 -21.88
N LEU A 47 25.09 -5.69 -20.59
CA LEU A 47 24.96 -4.68 -19.54
C LEU A 47 26.15 -3.70 -19.50
N GLY A 48 27.13 -3.81 -20.40
CA GLY A 48 28.20 -2.82 -20.56
C GLY A 48 27.70 -1.40 -20.87
N VAL A 49 26.46 -1.26 -21.37
CA VAL A 49 25.79 0.04 -21.56
C VAL A 49 25.58 0.82 -20.24
N LEU A 50 25.58 0.13 -19.09
CA LEU A 50 25.37 0.75 -17.78
C LEU A 50 26.59 1.56 -17.30
N ASP A 51 27.79 1.17 -17.72
CA ASP A 51 29.04 1.83 -17.37
C ASP A 51 29.04 3.33 -17.74
N PRO A 52 28.85 3.71 -19.03
CA PRO A 52 28.85 5.12 -19.42
C PRO A 52 27.69 5.90 -18.80
N ILE A 53 26.53 5.28 -18.53
CA ILE A 53 25.39 5.94 -17.86
C ILE A 53 25.79 6.41 -16.46
N ILE A 54 26.36 5.51 -15.65
CA ILE A 54 26.75 5.81 -14.26
C ILE A 54 27.96 6.75 -14.23
N GLN A 55 28.97 6.50 -15.08
CA GLN A 55 30.14 7.39 -15.15
C GLN A 55 29.75 8.81 -15.58
N ASN A 56 28.79 8.97 -16.48
CA ASN A 56 28.31 10.28 -16.89
C ASN A 56 27.59 11.01 -15.74
N ALA A 57 26.76 10.30 -14.97
CA ALA A 57 26.12 10.87 -13.78
C ALA A 57 27.16 11.36 -12.74
N ILE A 58 28.24 10.59 -12.54
CA ILE A 58 29.35 11.00 -11.66
C ILE A 58 30.06 12.25 -12.21
N ARG A 59 30.38 12.28 -13.51
CA ARG A 59 31.01 13.46 -14.15
C ARG A 59 30.15 14.71 -14.07
N GLN A 60 28.83 14.55 -14.13
CA GLN A 60 27.84 15.63 -13.99
C GLN A 60 27.60 16.05 -12.54
N GLY A 61 28.29 15.46 -11.56
CA GLY A 61 28.14 15.82 -10.14
C GLY A 61 26.82 15.39 -9.53
N GLN A 62 26.08 14.47 -10.14
CA GLN A 62 24.81 13.95 -9.61
C GLN A 62 25.01 13.11 -8.34
N MET A 63 26.20 12.51 -8.19
CA MET A 63 26.63 11.75 -7.03
C MET A 63 28.16 11.52 -7.08
N PRO A 64 28.82 11.26 -5.94
CA PRO A 64 30.26 10.91 -5.90
C PRO A 64 30.62 9.55 -6.53
N GLY A 65 29.73 8.58 -6.41
CA GLY A 65 29.97 7.19 -6.75
C GLY A 65 28.74 6.33 -6.47
N ALA A 66 28.79 5.06 -6.86
CA ALA A 66 27.69 4.13 -6.66
C ALA A 66 28.16 2.67 -6.64
N VAL A 67 27.35 1.81 -6.04
CA VAL A 67 27.37 0.36 -6.24
C VAL A 67 26.08 -0.04 -6.93
N LEU A 68 26.21 -0.65 -8.11
CA LEU A 68 25.09 -1.20 -8.87
C LEU A 68 25.16 -2.72 -8.84
N LEU A 69 24.04 -3.38 -8.53
CA LEU A 69 23.85 -4.82 -8.66
C LEU A 69 22.56 -5.09 -9.43
N VAL A 70 22.65 -5.90 -10.47
CA VAL A 70 21.53 -6.43 -11.25
C VAL A 70 21.55 -7.93 -11.16
N TRP A 71 20.44 -8.51 -10.73
CA TRP A 71 20.22 -9.94 -10.71
C TRP A 71 19.05 -10.28 -11.61
N HIS A 72 19.16 -11.38 -12.33
CA HIS A 72 18.11 -11.89 -13.20
C HIS A 72 18.15 -13.41 -13.20
N ASN A 73 16.99 -14.03 -12.99
CA ASN A 73 16.75 -15.45 -13.15
C ASN A 73 17.84 -16.36 -12.53
N GLY A 74 18.14 -16.17 -11.25
CA GLY A 74 19.11 -17.00 -10.52
C GLY A 74 20.55 -16.50 -10.55
N GLN A 75 20.88 -15.49 -11.36
CA GLN A 75 22.26 -15.08 -11.62
C GLN A 75 22.47 -13.58 -11.39
N VAL A 76 23.64 -13.24 -10.84
CA VAL A 76 24.11 -11.84 -10.81
C VAL A 76 24.63 -11.49 -12.19
N MET A 77 23.83 -10.72 -12.94
CA MET A 77 24.16 -10.31 -14.31
C MET A 77 25.12 -9.14 -14.35
N TYR A 78 25.08 -8.28 -13.33
CA TYR A 78 25.95 -7.11 -13.23
C TYR A 78 26.22 -6.77 -11.77
N ARG A 79 27.48 -6.48 -11.45
CA ARG A 79 27.88 -6.00 -10.11
C ARG A 79 29.14 -5.17 -10.22
N LYS A 80 29.05 -3.87 -9.95
CA LYS A 80 30.18 -2.94 -10.08
C LYS A 80 30.11 -1.78 -9.10
N ALA A 81 31.28 -1.34 -8.65
CA ALA A 81 31.48 -0.11 -7.88
C ALA A 81 32.07 0.98 -8.78
N PHE A 82 31.61 2.21 -8.60
CA PHE A 82 31.98 3.37 -9.41
C PHE A 82 32.33 4.58 -8.55
N GLY A 83 33.30 5.37 -9.01
CA GLY A 83 33.63 6.65 -8.40
C GLY A 83 34.17 6.52 -6.98
N ASN A 84 33.78 7.46 -6.13
CA ASN A 84 34.27 7.56 -4.76
C ASN A 84 33.09 7.45 -3.80
N ARG A 85 33.27 6.76 -2.67
CA ARG A 85 32.29 6.81 -1.58
C ARG A 85 32.42 8.06 -0.72
N SER A 86 33.58 8.73 -0.77
CA SER A 86 33.84 9.95 -0.03
C SER A 86 34.62 10.90 -0.92
N LEU A 87 34.16 12.13 -1.04
CA LEU A 87 34.93 13.25 -1.60
C LEU A 87 35.60 14.08 -0.49
N GLU A 88 34.99 14.11 0.69
CA GLU A 88 35.37 14.91 1.83
C GLU A 88 35.12 14.13 3.14
N PRO A 89 35.90 14.34 4.21
CA PRO A 89 37.07 15.22 4.27
C PRO A 89 38.27 14.67 3.48
N ARG A 90 38.22 13.38 3.09
CA ARG A 90 39.22 12.72 2.27
C ARG A 90 38.56 11.97 1.14
N ARG A 91 39.19 11.97 -0.04
CA ARG A 91 38.76 11.12 -1.15
C ARG A 91 38.99 9.64 -0.83
N GLU A 92 37.94 8.85 -0.96
CA GLU A 92 37.98 7.39 -0.79
C GLU A 92 37.23 6.70 -1.92
N THR A 93 37.88 5.75 -2.57
CA THR A 93 37.30 4.96 -3.67
C THR A 93 36.09 4.16 -3.21
N MET A 94 35.07 4.09 -4.06
CA MET A 94 33.91 3.25 -3.85
C MET A 94 34.29 1.77 -3.96
N ARG A 95 33.77 0.93 -3.06
CA ARG A 95 33.99 -0.52 -3.07
C ARG A 95 32.68 -1.29 -3.09
N LEU A 96 32.73 -2.57 -3.47
CA LEU A 96 31.54 -3.44 -3.53
C LEU A 96 30.96 -3.77 -2.14
N ASP A 97 31.77 -3.66 -1.10
CA ASP A 97 31.42 -3.86 0.31
C ASP A 97 31.08 -2.54 1.03
N THR A 98 31.00 -1.41 0.31
CA THR A 98 30.61 -0.13 0.92
C THR A 98 29.22 -0.28 1.56
N ILE A 99 29.11 0.16 2.80
CA ILE A 99 27.85 0.21 3.55
C ILE A 99 27.24 1.59 3.36
N PHE A 100 25.94 1.65 3.05
CA PHE A 100 25.21 2.88 2.79
C PHE A 100 24.12 3.10 3.82
N ASP A 101 23.88 4.35 4.16
CA ASP A 101 22.61 4.77 4.76
C ASP A 101 21.51 4.58 3.72
N LEU A 102 20.52 3.75 4.05
CA LEU A 102 19.46 3.36 3.15
C LEU A 102 18.31 4.38 3.08
N ALA A 103 18.25 5.35 3.98
CA ALA A 103 17.13 6.28 4.11
C ALA A 103 15.78 5.53 4.04
N SER A 104 14.83 5.99 3.23
CA SER A 104 13.48 5.41 3.13
C SER A 104 13.38 3.98 2.61
N LEU A 105 14.46 3.35 2.12
CA LEU A 105 14.43 1.89 1.92
C LEU A 105 14.23 1.14 3.26
N THR A 106 14.51 1.79 4.40
CA THR A 106 14.20 1.28 5.75
C THR A 106 12.74 0.84 5.86
N LYS A 107 11.81 1.64 5.34
CA LYS A 107 10.36 1.38 5.36
C LYS A 107 10.03 -0.03 4.90
N VAL A 108 10.53 -0.40 3.72
CA VAL A 108 10.16 -1.64 3.05
C VAL A 108 11.02 -2.83 3.48
N VAL A 109 12.30 -2.59 3.80
CA VAL A 109 13.24 -3.65 4.20
C VAL A 109 13.05 -4.06 5.66
N ALA A 110 12.76 -3.10 6.55
CA ALA A 110 12.60 -3.34 7.99
C ALA A 110 11.13 -3.32 8.39
N THR A 111 10.51 -2.14 8.45
CA THR A 111 9.20 -1.92 9.10
C THR A 111 8.07 -2.71 8.45
N THR A 112 7.91 -2.62 7.12
CA THR A 112 6.91 -3.39 6.39
C THR A 112 7.12 -4.89 6.59
N SER A 113 8.36 -5.36 6.50
CA SER A 113 8.67 -6.79 6.69
C SER A 113 8.32 -7.26 8.11
N ALA A 114 8.59 -6.43 9.13
CA ALA A 114 8.22 -6.71 10.51
C ALA A 114 6.69 -6.74 10.72
N ILE A 115 5.96 -5.76 10.18
CA ILE A 115 4.49 -5.73 10.24
C ILE A 115 3.89 -6.95 9.56
N MET A 116 4.42 -7.36 8.40
CA MET A 116 3.95 -8.54 7.69
C MET A 116 4.24 -9.83 8.48
N GLN A 117 5.38 -9.94 9.17
CA GLN A 117 5.63 -11.06 10.09
C GLN A 117 4.66 -11.09 11.27
N LEU A 118 4.36 -9.94 11.87
CA LEU A 118 3.38 -9.85 12.96
C LEU A 118 1.97 -10.22 12.47
N MET A 119 1.64 -9.88 11.22
CA MET A 119 0.40 -10.33 10.57
C MET A 119 0.37 -11.86 10.38
N GLU A 120 1.44 -12.46 9.87
CA GLU A 120 1.53 -13.92 9.70
C GLU A 120 1.41 -14.69 11.02
N ARG A 121 1.83 -14.06 12.13
CA ARG A 121 1.71 -14.59 13.50
C ARG A 121 0.33 -14.35 14.12
N GLY A 122 -0.58 -13.68 13.41
CA GLY A 122 -1.92 -13.34 13.89
C GLY A 122 -1.94 -12.24 14.95
N GLN A 123 -0.83 -11.53 15.15
CA GLN A 123 -0.69 -10.49 16.17
C GLN A 123 -1.15 -9.12 15.68
N VAL A 124 -1.14 -8.88 14.36
CA VAL A 124 -1.61 -7.66 13.71
C VAL A 124 -2.57 -8.02 12.58
N ARG A 125 -3.70 -7.33 12.48
CA ARG A 125 -4.56 -7.38 11.29
C ARG A 125 -4.46 -6.06 10.54
N ILE A 126 -4.21 -6.16 9.23
CA ILE A 126 -3.91 -4.98 8.40
C ILE A 126 -5.09 -4.00 8.27
N ASN A 127 -6.33 -4.49 8.40
CA ASN A 127 -7.52 -3.64 8.35
C ASN A 127 -8.01 -3.18 9.73
N ASP A 128 -7.34 -3.59 10.82
CA ASP A 128 -7.70 -3.06 12.14
C ASP A 128 -7.26 -1.59 12.24
N PRO A 129 -8.02 -0.76 12.96
CA PRO A 129 -7.55 0.56 13.38
C PRO A 129 -6.26 0.45 14.18
N VAL A 130 -5.33 1.38 13.97
CA VAL A 130 -4.07 1.47 14.73
C VAL A 130 -4.36 1.67 16.22
N ALA A 131 -5.42 2.43 16.53
CA ALA A 131 -5.95 2.66 17.87
C ALA A 131 -6.21 1.39 18.69
N LYS A 132 -6.48 0.25 18.02
CA LYS A 132 -6.65 -1.04 18.70
C LYS A 132 -5.37 -1.50 19.42
N TYR A 133 -4.21 -1.21 18.85
CA TYR A 133 -2.91 -1.60 19.38
C TYR A 133 -2.29 -0.48 20.22
N ILE A 134 -2.53 0.77 19.80
CA ILE A 134 -2.00 1.98 20.43
C ILE A 134 -3.20 2.91 20.71
N PRO A 135 -3.90 2.77 21.84
CA PRO A 135 -5.04 3.64 22.16
C PRO A 135 -4.70 5.13 22.12
N GLU A 136 -3.44 5.48 22.43
CA GLU A 136 -2.93 6.85 22.39
C GLU A 136 -2.89 7.43 20.97
N PHE A 137 -2.97 6.61 19.92
CA PHE A 137 -3.06 7.08 18.53
C PHE A 137 -4.44 7.65 18.19
N ALA A 138 -5.49 7.29 18.94
CA ALA A 138 -6.87 7.73 18.75
C ALA A 138 -7.06 9.20 19.20
N GLN A 139 -6.46 10.11 18.45
CA GLN A 139 -6.52 11.55 18.65
C GLN A 139 -6.78 12.24 17.32
N ASN A 140 -7.39 13.42 17.35
CA ASN A 140 -7.52 14.31 16.19
C ASN A 140 -8.15 13.65 14.95
N GLY A 141 -9.15 12.77 15.14
CA GLY A 141 -9.90 12.14 14.04
C GLY A 141 -9.20 10.91 13.44
N LYS A 142 -8.28 10.28 14.17
CA LYS A 142 -7.50 9.11 13.71
C LYS A 142 -8.00 7.77 14.22
N GLU A 143 -9.15 7.75 14.89
CA GLU A 143 -9.74 6.56 15.53
C GLU A 143 -9.90 5.40 14.54
N ASP A 144 -10.25 5.72 13.28
CA ASP A 144 -10.51 4.75 12.21
C ASP A 144 -9.33 4.55 11.24
N ILE A 145 -8.20 5.24 11.42
CA ILE A 145 -7.04 5.03 10.55
C ILE A 145 -6.45 3.64 10.80
N THR A 146 -6.41 2.84 9.74
CA THR A 146 -5.97 1.44 9.81
C THR A 146 -4.48 1.27 9.53
N VAL A 147 -3.94 0.11 9.90
CA VAL A 147 -2.56 -0.29 9.54
C VAL A 147 -2.36 -0.26 8.02
N ARG A 148 -3.38 -0.62 7.23
CA ARG A 148 -3.42 -0.48 5.78
C ARG A 148 -3.17 0.96 5.35
N ASN A 149 -3.89 1.92 5.94
CA ASN A 149 -3.76 3.33 5.57
C ASN A 149 -2.33 3.84 5.78
N LEU A 150 -1.70 3.42 6.88
CA LEU A 150 -0.29 3.75 7.15
C LEU A 150 0.64 3.14 6.09
N LEU A 151 0.53 1.83 5.86
CA LEU A 151 1.37 1.08 4.92
C LEU A 151 1.25 1.57 3.47
N THR A 152 0.08 2.06 3.05
CA THR A 152 -0.16 2.50 1.68
C THR A 152 0.02 4.01 1.47
N HIS A 153 0.26 4.77 2.54
CA HIS A 153 0.29 6.23 2.53
C HIS A 153 -1.06 6.89 2.18
N TYR A 154 -2.14 6.37 2.75
CA TYR A 154 -3.50 6.90 2.67
C TYR A 154 -4.08 7.23 4.07
N SER A 155 -3.22 7.57 5.03
CA SER A 155 -3.65 8.05 6.36
C SER A 155 -4.13 9.50 6.34
N GLY A 156 -3.64 10.28 5.38
CA GLY A 156 -3.83 11.73 5.34
C GLY A 156 -2.88 12.53 6.22
N LEU A 157 -1.93 11.88 6.89
CA LEU A 157 -0.89 12.54 7.66
C LEU A 157 0.10 13.27 6.74
N ARG A 158 0.64 14.40 7.22
CA ARG A 158 1.66 15.16 6.49
C ARG A 158 2.97 14.37 6.35
N GLY A 159 3.87 14.88 5.52
CA GLY A 159 5.15 14.26 5.18
C GLY A 159 5.98 13.90 6.41
N ASP A 160 6.27 14.89 7.24
CA ASP A 160 7.30 14.80 8.28
C ASP A 160 6.82 15.42 9.59
N LEU A 161 7.41 14.97 10.70
CA LEU A 161 7.26 15.65 12.00
C LEU A 161 7.86 17.06 11.94
N ASP A 162 7.34 17.95 12.77
CA ASP A 162 7.87 19.31 12.88
C ASP A 162 9.26 19.29 13.53
N LEU A 163 10.26 19.80 12.81
CA LEU A 163 11.64 19.92 13.26
C LEU A 163 12.01 21.35 13.69
N THR A 164 11.10 22.32 13.55
CA THR A 164 11.34 23.73 13.91
C THR A 164 11.53 23.89 15.41
N GLN A 165 10.81 23.12 16.23
CA GLN A 165 10.99 23.07 17.67
C GLN A 165 12.03 22.00 18.07
N PRO A 166 12.85 22.26 19.10
CA PRO A 166 13.78 21.26 19.60
C PRO A 166 13.05 20.15 20.35
N TRP A 167 13.30 18.91 19.94
CA TRP A 167 12.85 17.71 20.64
C TRP A 167 13.84 16.58 20.43
N GLN A 168 13.86 15.61 21.36
CA GLN A 168 14.73 14.45 21.33
C GLN A 168 14.02 13.27 22.00
N GLY A 169 14.37 12.05 21.58
CA GLY A 169 13.85 10.82 22.14
C GLY A 169 12.74 10.19 21.30
N ARG A 170 12.75 8.85 21.30
CA ARG A 170 11.79 8.03 20.54
C ARG A 170 10.36 8.21 21.05
N ASP A 171 10.16 8.18 22.36
CA ASP A 171 8.83 8.32 22.98
C ASP A 171 8.20 9.69 22.68
N THR A 172 9.03 10.75 22.62
CA THR A 172 8.59 12.08 22.22
C THR A 172 8.17 12.09 20.75
N ALA A 173 8.94 11.49 19.85
CA ALA A 173 8.57 11.39 18.44
C ALA A 173 7.27 10.60 18.23
N PHE A 174 7.09 9.48 18.95
CA PHE A 174 5.84 8.72 18.92
C PHE A 174 4.66 9.54 19.42
N SER A 175 4.82 10.23 20.57
CA SER A 175 3.76 11.11 21.08
C SER A 175 3.39 12.22 20.10
N MET A 176 4.39 12.81 19.41
CA MET A 176 4.16 13.82 18.38
C MET A 176 3.45 13.23 17.15
N ALA A 177 3.84 12.04 16.69
CA ALA A 177 3.19 11.35 15.59
C ALA A 177 1.73 11.00 15.93
N PHE A 178 1.47 10.53 17.15
CA PHE A 178 0.12 10.24 17.64
C PHE A 178 -0.74 11.50 17.79
N ALA A 179 -0.14 12.64 18.11
CA ALA A 179 -0.84 13.93 18.18
C ALA A 179 -1.04 14.60 16.80
N GLU A 180 -0.45 14.09 15.72
CA GLU A 180 -0.57 14.72 14.40
C GLU A 180 -2.01 14.65 13.87
N THR A 181 -2.50 15.74 13.29
CA THR A 181 -3.82 15.83 12.65
C THR A 181 -3.72 15.53 11.16
N PRO A 182 -4.52 14.61 10.60
CA PRO A 182 -4.57 14.39 9.16
C PRO A 182 -4.94 15.69 8.41
N VAL A 183 -4.17 16.03 7.38
CA VAL A 183 -4.43 17.23 6.53
C VAL A 183 -5.49 16.97 5.46
N ILE A 184 -5.89 15.70 5.30
CA ILE A 184 -6.94 15.22 4.42
C ILE A 184 -7.60 13.98 5.05
N PRO A 185 -8.84 13.63 4.65
CA PRO A 185 -9.48 12.41 5.11
C PRO A 185 -8.68 11.15 4.73
N ALA A 186 -8.58 10.19 5.65
CA ALA A 186 -7.95 8.90 5.37
C ALA A 186 -8.66 8.18 4.21
N GLY A 187 -7.89 7.48 3.38
CA GLY A 187 -8.40 6.77 2.21
C GLY A 187 -8.70 7.66 0.99
N SER A 188 -8.70 8.99 1.13
CA SER A 188 -9.13 9.89 0.04
C SER A 188 -8.11 10.04 -1.09
N ARG A 189 -6.83 10.23 -0.78
CA ARG A 189 -5.74 10.34 -1.77
C ARG A 189 -4.41 9.88 -1.23
N PHE A 190 -3.50 9.56 -2.14
CA PHE A 190 -2.11 9.25 -1.82
C PHE A 190 -1.39 10.51 -1.30
N LEU A 191 -0.76 10.38 -0.13
CA LEU A 191 0.09 11.39 0.46
C LEU A 191 1.26 10.70 1.16
N TYR A 192 2.42 10.72 0.52
CA TYR A 192 3.63 10.12 1.07
C TYR A 192 3.98 10.77 2.41
N SER A 193 4.14 9.95 3.45
CA SER A 193 4.29 10.37 4.84
C SER A 193 5.22 9.43 5.59
N ASP A 194 6.26 10.01 6.17
CA ASP A 194 7.21 9.34 7.05
C ASP A 194 6.60 9.11 8.45
N ILE A 195 5.66 9.98 8.88
CA ILE A 195 4.89 9.82 10.12
C ILE A 195 4.19 8.45 10.15
N ASN A 196 3.62 8.00 9.03
CA ASN A 196 3.01 6.67 8.94
C ASN A 196 3.95 5.54 9.38
N PHE A 197 5.23 5.64 9.02
CA PHE A 197 6.21 4.62 9.33
C PHE A 197 6.83 4.80 10.73
N ILE A 198 6.79 6.00 11.29
CA ILE A 198 7.06 6.24 12.72
C ILE A 198 5.98 5.54 13.55
N ASP A 199 4.70 5.71 13.20
CA ASP A 199 3.56 5.05 13.87
C ASP A 199 3.64 3.52 13.74
N LEU A 200 4.00 3.00 12.56
CA LEU A 200 4.21 1.55 12.36
C LEU A 200 5.40 1.02 13.18
N GLY A 201 6.47 1.81 13.33
CA GLY A 201 7.58 1.50 14.22
C GLY A 201 7.11 1.34 15.66
N ALA A 202 6.32 2.30 16.16
CA ALA A 202 5.71 2.21 17.50
C ALA A 202 4.79 0.99 17.65
N LEU A 203 4.05 0.63 16.60
CA LEU A 203 3.18 -0.56 16.61
C LEU A 203 4.02 -1.85 16.73
N ILE A 204 5.14 -1.95 16.03
CA ILE A 204 6.07 -3.08 16.17
C ILE A 204 6.55 -3.19 17.62
N GLU A 205 7.00 -2.08 18.23
CA GLU A 205 7.49 -2.09 19.61
C GLU A 205 6.39 -2.48 20.60
N ARG A 206 5.18 -1.93 20.42
CA ARG A 206 4.01 -2.20 21.26
C ARG A 206 3.58 -3.67 21.21
N VAL A 207 3.53 -4.25 20.02
CA VAL A 207 3.03 -5.63 19.82
C VAL A 207 4.10 -6.67 20.15
N SER A 208 5.36 -6.40 19.82
CA SER A 208 6.44 -7.37 20.02
C SER A 208 7.12 -7.28 21.38
N GLY A 209 7.00 -6.16 22.08
CA GLY A 209 7.64 -5.90 23.38
C GLY A 209 9.15 -5.64 23.31
N ILE A 210 9.72 -5.51 22.11
CA ILE A 210 11.14 -5.19 21.87
C ILE A 210 11.25 -4.07 20.85
N SER A 211 12.38 -3.38 20.79
CA SER A 211 12.56 -2.28 19.84
C SER A 211 12.60 -2.76 18.39
N GLU A 212 12.27 -1.87 17.45
CA GLU A 212 12.21 -2.21 16.03
C GLU A 212 13.55 -2.76 15.50
N ASP A 213 14.67 -2.19 15.93
CA ASP A 213 15.99 -2.62 15.52
C ASP A 213 16.34 -4.02 16.03
N GLU A 214 16.00 -4.33 17.29
CA GLU A 214 16.14 -5.67 17.86
C GLU A 214 15.25 -6.68 17.14
N TYR A 215 13.98 -6.31 16.89
CA TYR A 215 13.04 -7.16 16.17
C TYR A 215 13.55 -7.50 14.77
N CYS A 216 13.95 -6.49 13.99
CA CYS A 216 14.41 -6.69 12.62
C CYS A 216 15.73 -7.48 12.57
N GLN A 217 16.67 -7.19 13.47
CA GLN A 217 17.92 -7.93 13.55
C GLN A 217 17.67 -9.42 13.83
N LYS A 218 16.81 -9.73 14.81
CA LYS A 218 16.52 -11.10 15.23
C LYS A 218 15.69 -11.89 14.22
N ASN A 219 14.65 -11.27 13.67
CA ASN A 219 13.61 -11.99 12.91
C ASN A 219 13.77 -11.88 11.38
N ILE A 220 14.57 -10.93 10.88
CA ILE A 220 14.69 -10.65 9.44
C ILE A 220 16.14 -10.75 9.00
N PHE A 221 17.03 -9.92 9.53
CA PHE A 221 18.38 -9.78 8.99
C PHE A 221 19.26 -10.99 9.32
N THR A 222 19.25 -11.46 10.57
CA THR A 222 20.02 -12.64 10.96
C THR A 222 19.56 -13.90 10.21
N PRO A 223 18.25 -14.23 10.13
CA PRO A 223 17.79 -15.40 9.38
C PRO A 223 18.07 -15.33 7.88
N LEU A 224 18.10 -14.14 7.26
CA LEU A 224 18.49 -13.96 5.86
C LEU A 224 20.01 -13.89 5.65
N GLY A 225 20.81 -13.98 6.72
CA GLY A 225 22.26 -13.85 6.67
C GLY A 225 22.73 -12.47 6.22
N MET A 226 21.96 -11.42 6.48
CA MET A 226 22.27 -10.03 6.15
C MET A 226 23.20 -9.40 7.21
N THR A 227 24.45 -9.86 7.25
CA THR A 227 25.42 -9.55 8.32
C THR A 227 25.95 -8.11 8.33
N HIS A 228 25.72 -7.35 7.27
CA HIS A 228 26.07 -5.93 7.13
C HIS A 228 24.83 -5.04 7.09
N THR A 229 23.68 -5.53 7.58
CA THR A 229 22.42 -4.79 7.62
C THR A 229 21.93 -4.63 9.05
N ARG A 230 21.81 -3.38 9.51
CA ARG A 230 21.30 -3.04 10.84
C ARG A 230 21.05 -1.55 10.99
N TYR A 231 20.27 -1.21 12.00
CA TYR A 231 20.30 0.11 12.61
C TYR A 231 21.58 0.27 13.44
N LEU A 232 21.96 1.52 13.72
CA LEU A 232 23.07 1.88 14.60
C LEU A 232 24.34 1.04 14.31
N PRO A 233 24.94 1.18 13.11
CA PRO A 233 26.10 0.40 12.75
C PRO A 233 27.25 0.65 13.73
N PRO A 234 28.00 -0.38 14.15
CA PRO A 234 29.05 -0.23 15.14
C PRO A 234 30.19 0.65 14.61
N ALA A 235 30.94 1.30 15.52
CA ALA A 235 32.05 2.18 15.17
C ALA A 235 33.10 1.51 14.28
N ALA A 236 33.32 0.19 14.43
CA ALA A 236 34.22 -0.60 13.60
C ALA A 236 33.85 -0.58 12.09
N TRP A 237 32.58 -0.37 11.74
CA TRP A 237 32.12 -0.29 10.35
C TRP A 237 32.33 1.10 9.74
N LYS A 238 32.68 2.13 10.53
CA LYS A 238 32.74 3.52 10.06
C LYS A 238 33.62 3.69 8.83
N SER A 239 34.74 2.99 8.76
CA SER A 239 35.66 3.02 7.60
C SER A 239 35.11 2.33 6.34
N ALA A 240 34.10 1.46 6.46
CA ALA A 240 33.41 0.83 5.34
C ALA A 240 32.15 1.62 4.89
N ILE A 241 31.63 2.50 5.75
CA ILE A 241 30.42 3.28 5.48
C ILE A 241 30.73 4.47 4.56
N ALA A 242 29.87 4.71 3.56
CA ALA A 242 29.85 5.93 2.78
C ALA A 242 29.31 7.09 3.63
N PRO A 243 30.03 8.22 3.76
CA PRO A 243 29.47 9.44 4.35
C PRO A 243 28.29 9.97 3.52
N THR A 244 27.38 10.69 4.18
CA THR A 244 26.27 11.39 3.52
C THR A 244 26.58 12.87 3.41
N GLU A 245 26.19 13.74 4.32
CA GLU A 245 26.52 15.18 4.22
C GLU A 245 27.00 15.76 5.54
N TYR A 246 27.46 17.01 5.52
CA TYR A 246 27.67 17.75 6.76
C TYR A 246 26.34 18.12 7.38
N ASP A 247 26.17 17.86 8.67
CA ASP A 247 25.01 18.31 9.45
C ASP A 247 25.05 19.82 9.70
N GLU A 248 24.02 20.33 10.37
CA GLU A 248 23.84 21.75 10.68
C GLU A 248 24.95 22.28 11.63
N GLN A 249 25.72 21.39 12.26
CA GLN A 249 26.89 21.72 13.10
C GLN A 249 28.22 21.52 12.37
N GLY A 250 28.21 21.26 11.06
CA GLY A 250 29.40 21.07 10.25
C GLY A 250 30.11 19.73 10.46
N ARG A 251 29.43 18.73 11.03
CA ARG A 251 29.98 17.38 11.22
C ARG A 251 29.56 16.48 10.07
N MET A 252 30.53 15.81 9.45
CA MET A 252 30.25 14.82 8.39
C MET A 252 29.48 13.63 8.96
N LEU A 253 28.26 13.41 8.47
CA LEU A 253 27.42 12.28 8.81
C LEU A 253 28.03 11.00 8.19
N ARG A 254 28.53 10.11 9.05
CA ARG A 254 29.11 8.82 8.65
C ARG A 254 28.94 7.78 9.74
N GLY A 255 28.14 6.76 9.47
CA GLY A 255 27.68 5.78 10.46
C GLY A 255 26.60 6.33 11.40
N MET A 256 26.02 7.48 11.05
CA MET A 256 24.87 8.10 11.69
C MET A 256 23.84 8.37 10.59
N VAL A 257 22.57 8.13 10.90
CA VAL A 257 21.48 8.30 9.93
C VAL A 257 21.41 9.74 9.42
N HIS A 258 21.15 9.89 8.13
CA HIS A 258 21.01 11.15 7.42
C HIS A 258 19.72 11.87 7.78
N ASP A 259 18.64 11.12 7.98
CA ASP A 259 17.35 11.68 8.31
C ASP A 259 17.36 12.37 9.70
N PRO A 260 17.05 13.67 9.79
CA PRO A 260 17.11 14.42 11.04
C PRO A 260 16.09 13.95 12.08
N THR A 261 14.89 13.51 11.66
CA THR A 261 13.87 12.97 12.56
C THR A 261 14.36 11.67 13.20
N SER A 262 14.89 10.74 12.40
CA SER A 262 15.49 9.50 12.89
C SER A 262 16.70 9.76 13.79
N ARG A 263 17.56 10.76 13.49
CA ARG A 263 18.61 11.18 14.42
C ARG A 263 18.05 11.63 15.77
N ARG A 264 16.99 12.43 15.78
CA ARG A 264 16.32 12.88 17.02
C ARG A 264 15.61 11.74 17.76
N MET A 265 15.30 10.63 17.09
CA MET A 265 14.77 9.41 17.70
C MET A 265 15.87 8.47 18.25
N GLY A 266 17.14 8.88 18.17
CA GLY A 266 18.28 8.04 18.57
C GLY A 266 18.73 7.05 17.49
N GLY A 267 18.32 7.23 16.23
CA GLY A 267 18.77 6.48 15.05
C GLY A 267 17.97 5.22 14.72
N VAL A 268 16.90 4.94 15.45
CA VAL A 268 15.96 3.83 15.20
C VAL A 268 14.58 4.41 14.97
N ALA A 269 14.11 4.35 13.73
CA ALA A 269 12.77 4.77 13.32
C ALA A 269 12.31 3.95 12.11
N GLY A 270 11.01 3.72 11.98
CA GLY A 270 10.48 2.90 10.89
C GLY A 270 10.61 3.55 9.51
N HIS A 271 10.72 4.88 9.44
CA HIS A 271 10.83 5.58 8.17
C HIS A 271 12.27 5.63 7.65
N ALA A 272 13.29 5.62 8.53
CA ALA A 272 14.71 5.74 8.21
C ALA A 272 15.62 5.29 9.37
N GLY A 273 16.83 4.81 9.06
CA GLY A 273 17.82 4.41 10.08
C GLY A 273 18.65 3.18 9.71
N LEU A 274 18.22 2.44 8.68
CA LEU A 274 18.87 1.21 8.26
C LEU A 274 20.14 1.50 7.44
N PHE A 275 21.21 0.76 7.74
CA PHE A 275 22.42 0.71 6.93
C PHE A 275 22.53 -0.67 6.27
N SER A 276 23.01 -0.75 5.02
CA SER A 276 23.20 -2.04 4.34
C SER A 276 24.21 -1.98 3.19
N THR A 277 24.48 -3.13 2.58
CA THR A 277 25.27 -3.30 1.35
C THR A 277 24.39 -3.82 0.22
N ALA A 278 24.85 -3.68 -1.03
CA ALA A 278 24.15 -4.26 -2.17
C ALA A 278 24.08 -5.80 -2.08
N ALA A 279 25.07 -6.44 -1.45
CA ALA A 279 25.11 -7.88 -1.27
C ALA A 279 24.01 -8.38 -0.31
N ASP A 280 23.75 -7.66 0.78
CA ASP A 280 22.71 -8.03 1.72
C ASP A 280 21.31 -7.71 1.21
N LEU A 281 21.11 -6.54 0.59
CA LEU A 281 19.84 -6.24 -0.09
C LEU A 281 19.52 -7.24 -1.20
N SER A 282 20.55 -7.81 -1.84
CA SER A 282 20.41 -8.90 -2.81
C SER A 282 19.89 -10.19 -2.16
N LYS A 283 20.27 -10.51 -0.91
CA LYS A 283 19.69 -11.65 -0.17
C LYS A 283 18.22 -11.40 0.17
N PHE A 284 17.89 -10.18 0.60
CA PHE A 284 16.51 -9.76 0.85
C PHE A 284 15.64 -9.84 -0.41
N ALA A 285 16.10 -9.27 -1.52
CA ALA A 285 15.37 -9.31 -2.79
C ALA A 285 15.17 -10.75 -3.30
N GLN A 286 16.17 -11.64 -3.14
CA GLN A 286 16.02 -13.05 -3.44
C GLN A 286 15.02 -13.75 -2.54
N ALA A 287 14.97 -13.42 -1.24
CA ALA A 287 13.97 -13.95 -0.32
C ALA A 287 12.54 -13.59 -0.74
N LEU A 288 12.33 -12.39 -1.29
CA LEU A 288 11.03 -11.98 -1.84
C LEU A 288 10.68 -12.71 -3.15
N LEU A 289 11.65 -12.91 -4.05
CA LEU A 289 11.41 -13.56 -5.35
C LEU A 289 11.31 -15.09 -5.29
N ASN A 290 12.06 -15.72 -4.39
CA ASN A 290 12.20 -17.18 -4.33
C ASN A 290 11.47 -17.77 -3.11
N GLY A 291 10.93 -16.93 -2.24
CA GLY A 291 10.43 -17.33 -0.93
C GLY A 291 11.54 -17.48 0.11
N SER A 292 11.16 -17.46 1.38
CA SER A 292 12.06 -17.70 2.51
C SER A 292 11.26 -18.18 3.72
N THR A 293 11.96 -18.53 4.81
CA THR A 293 11.33 -18.76 6.11
C THR A 293 10.98 -17.46 6.85
N VAL A 294 11.41 -16.31 6.34
CA VAL A 294 11.22 -15.00 6.98
C VAL A 294 9.86 -14.40 6.67
N LEU A 295 9.38 -14.55 5.44
CA LEU A 295 8.03 -14.20 4.99
C LEU A 295 7.54 -15.28 4.04
N ARG A 296 6.31 -15.77 4.24
CA ARG A 296 5.68 -16.76 3.35
C ARG A 296 5.31 -16.09 2.03
N SER A 297 5.33 -16.88 0.95
CA SER A 297 5.08 -16.38 -0.41
C SER A 297 3.75 -15.65 -0.57
N LEU A 298 2.68 -16.10 0.11
CA LEU A 298 1.38 -15.41 0.07
C LEU A 298 1.39 -14.04 0.77
N ALA A 299 2.17 -13.87 1.84
CA ALA A 299 2.33 -12.57 2.47
C ALA A 299 3.17 -11.63 1.59
N VAL A 300 4.20 -12.16 0.94
CA VAL A 300 4.98 -11.41 -0.05
C VAL A 300 4.08 -10.94 -1.19
N GLU A 301 3.32 -11.85 -1.80
CA GLU A 301 2.35 -11.51 -2.86
C GLU A 301 1.34 -10.45 -2.38
N LYS A 302 0.84 -10.60 -1.15
CA LYS A 302 -0.11 -9.64 -0.59
C LYS A 302 0.48 -8.24 -0.41
N MET A 303 1.73 -8.12 0.06
CA MET A 303 2.37 -6.83 0.28
C MET A 303 2.88 -6.17 -1.00
N THR A 304 3.11 -6.93 -2.08
CA THR A 304 3.66 -6.43 -3.35
C THR A 304 2.63 -6.27 -4.47
N THR A 305 1.36 -6.53 -4.19
CA THR A 305 0.22 -6.28 -5.11
C THR A 305 -0.49 -4.97 -4.76
N PRO A 306 -1.32 -4.39 -5.65
CA PRO A 306 -2.12 -3.22 -5.34
C PRO A 306 -2.95 -3.39 -4.05
N GLN A 307 -2.79 -2.45 -3.12
CA GLN A 307 -3.44 -2.41 -1.80
C GLN A 307 -4.08 -1.05 -1.48
N GLN A 308 -4.02 -0.09 -2.42
CA GLN A 308 -4.61 1.23 -2.33
C GLN A 308 -6.16 1.18 -2.29
N PRO A 309 -6.83 2.27 -1.86
CA PRO A 309 -8.27 2.40 -1.98
C PRO A 309 -8.74 2.22 -3.43
N PRO A 310 -9.91 1.58 -3.69
CA PRO A 310 -10.39 1.31 -5.05
C PRO A 310 -10.56 2.54 -5.95
N THR A 311 -10.70 3.71 -5.33
CA THR A 311 -10.90 5.00 -5.99
C THR A 311 -9.60 5.67 -6.44
N SER A 312 -8.42 5.11 -6.13
CA SER A 312 -7.15 5.77 -6.36
C SER A 312 -6.33 5.15 -7.49
N ASP A 313 -5.79 6.03 -8.33
CA ASP A 313 -4.91 5.66 -9.45
C ASP A 313 -3.43 5.50 -9.03
N SER A 314 -3.05 5.90 -7.81
CA SER A 314 -1.69 5.67 -7.31
C SER A 314 -1.54 4.24 -6.79
N LEU A 315 -0.96 3.36 -7.60
CA LEU A 315 -0.81 1.95 -7.23
C LEU A 315 0.27 1.78 -6.17
N ARG A 316 -0.12 1.28 -5.00
CA ARG A 316 0.78 1.03 -3.86
C ARG A 316 0.57 -0.38 -3.32
N GLY A 317 1.67 -1.06 -3.02
CA GLY A 317 1.65 -2.21 -2.13
C GLY A 317 1.67 -1.77 -0.66
N PHE A 318 1.80 -2.73 0.25
CA PHE A 318 2.11 -2.40 1.64
C PHE A 318 3.58 -1.98 1.71
N GLY A 319 3.83 -0.70 1.98
CA GLY A 319 5.13 -0.03 1.95
C GLY A 319 5.72 0.15 0.56
N TRP A 320 5.49 -0.77 -0.36
CA TRP A 320 6.06 -0.76 -1.71
C TRP A 320 5.35 0.23 -2.65
N ASP A 321 6.13 0.87 -3.52
CA ASP A 321 5.61 1.59 -4.68
C ASP A 321 5.46 0.62 -5.86
N ILE A 322 4.41 0.80 -6.66
CA ILE A 322 4.13 0.01 -7.87
C ILE A 322 4.02 0.96 -9.06
N ASP A 323 3.11 1.94 -8.96
CA ASP A 323 2.89 2.94 -10.01
C ASP A 323 2.30 4.24 -9.44
N SER A 324 2.92 4.79 -8.39
CA SER A 324 2.59 6.13 -7.90
C SER A 324 3.35 7.23 -8.68
N PRO A 325 3.04 8.53 -8.49
CA PRO A 325 3.84 9.62 -9.03
C PRO A 325 5.33 9.59 -8.63
N LEU A 326 5.70 8.83 -7.59
CA LEU A 326 7.07 8.67 -7.12
C LEU A 326 7.79 7.45 -7.74
N SER A 327 7.11 6.67 -8.58
CA SER A 327 7.58 5.38 -9.13
C SER A 327 8.50 5.50 -10.34
N SER A 328 8.91 6.72 -10.74
CA SER A 328 9.76 6.94 -11.94
C SER A 328 11.04 6.10 -11.99
N ASN A 329 11.54 5.63 -10.84
CA ASN A 329 12.68 4.72 -10.74
C ASN A 329 12.43 3.30 -11.29
N ARG A 330 11.17 2.94 -11.58
CA ARG A 330 10.80 1.76 -12.39
C ARG A 330 11.40 1.81 -13.80
N GLY A 331 11.61 3.02 -14.32
CA GLY A 331 11.94 3.23 -15.72
C GLY A 331 10.76 2.96 -16.65
N GLU A 332 11.01 3.02 -17.95
CA GLU A 332 9.98 3.02 -18.99
C GLU A 332 9.55 1.61 -19.42
N LEU A 333 10.40 0.61 -19.15
CA LEU A 333 10.26 -0.74 -19.75
C LEU A 333 9.89 -1.83 -18.76
N LEU A 334 10.12 -1.64 -17.45
CA LEU A 334 9.63 -2.59 -16.45
C LEU A 334 8.11 -2.44 -16.33
N PRO A 335 7.35 -3.54 -16.22
CA PRO A 335 5.88 -3.49 -16.26
C PRO A 335 5.30 -2.89 -14.97
N VAL A 336 4.08 -2.37 -15.06
CA VAL A 336 3.23 -2.16 -13.89
C VAL A 336 2.95 -3.51 -13.22
N GLY A 337 3.10 -3.55 -11.89
CA GLY A 337 3.13 -4.79 -11.09
C GLY A 337 4.54 -5.32 -10.79
N SER A 338 5.59 -4.68 -11.32
CA SER A 338 6.88 -4.62 -10.62
C SER A 338 6.80 -3.58 -9.50
N PHE A 339 7.65 -3.69 -8.49
CA PHE A 339 7.55 -2.88 -7.29
C PHE A 339 8.91 -2.48 -6.75
N GLY A 340 8.97 -1.40 -5.98
CA GLY A 340 10.21 -0.97 -5.36
C GLY A 340 10.06 0.24 -4.45
N HIS A 341 11.19 0.77 -4.01
CA HIS A 341 11.24 1.97 -3.20
C HIS A 341 12.58 2.69 -3.42
N THR A 342 12.63 3.96 -3.02
CA THR A 342 13.85 4.79 -3.07
C THR A 342 14.24 5.30 -1.69
N GLY A 343 15.49 5.74 -1.54
CA GLY A 343 15.97 6.46 -0.36
C GLY A 343 16.49 7.85 -0.74
N TRP A 344 16.33 8.81 0.17
CA TRP A 344 16.76 10.20 -0.03
C TRP A 344 18.26 10.32 -0.33
N THR A 345 19.09 9.49 0.30
CA THR A 345 20.55 9.41 0.09
C THR A 345 20.95 8.94 -1.30
N GLY A 346 19.98 8.61 -2.16
CA GLY A 346 20.17 8.21 -3.55
C GLY A 346 20.05 6.70 -3.78
N THR A 347 19.83 5.90 -2.73
CA THR A 347 19.63 4.45 -2.79
C THR A 347 18.30 4.06 -3.45
N SER A 348 18.21 2.89 -4.07
CA SER A 348 16.96 2.32 -4.57
C SER A 348 17.03 0.80 -4.72
N LEU A 349 15.89 0.15 -4.53
CA LEU A 349 15.66 -1.27 -4.80
C LEU A 349 14.38 -1.38 -5.62
N TRP A 350 14.48 -2.03 -6.78
CA TRP A 350 13.34 -2.34 -7.63
C TRP A 350 13.34 -3.83 -7.99
N ILE A 351 12.19 -4.48 -7.89
CA ILE A 351 12.00 -5.92 -8.06
C ILE A 351 10.86 -6.15 -9.04
N ASP A 352 11.10 -6.94 -10.08
CA ASP A 352 10.06 -7.45 -10.97
C ASP A 352 9.94 -8.97 -10.81
N PRO A 353 8.84 -9.46 -10.21
CA PRO A 353 8.61 -10.90 -10.08
C PRO A 353 8.33 -11.58 -11.42
N THR A 354 7.86 -10.83 -12.43
CA THR A 354 7.51 -11.37 -13.76
C THR A 354 8.75 -11.87 -14.49
N THR A 355 9.77 -11.03 -14.60
CA THR A 355 11.05 -11.39 -15.22
C THR A 355 12.05 -11.98 -14.24
N ARG A 356 11.66 -12.13 -12.97
CA ARG A 356 12.56 -12.54 -11.88
C ARG A 356 13.83 -11.69 -11.90
N THR A 357 13.66 -10.37 -11.83
CA THR A 357 14.75 -9.41 -11.89
C THR A 357 14.72 -8.50 -10.68
N TYR A 358 15.87 -8.11 -10.16
CA TYR A 358 15.94 -6.94 -9.29
C TYR A 358 17.18 -6.09 -9.57
N ILE A 359 17.01 -4.80 -9.28
CA ILE A 359 17.99 -3.75 -9.50
C ILE A 359 18.22 -3.05 -8.16
N ILE A 360 19.47 -3.07 -7.71
CA ILE A 360 19.92 -2.38 -6.51
C ILE A 360 20.93 -1.33 -6.93
N LEU A 361 20.61 -0.06 -6.71
CA LEU A 361 21.52 1.05 -6.89
C LEU A 361 21.73 1.72 -5.54
N LEU A 362 22.94 1.61 -4.99
CA LEU A 362 23.31 2.29 -3.75
C LEU A 362 24.30 3.41 -4.06
N THR A 363 24.02 4.59 -3.55
CA THR A 363 24.83 5.79 -3.70
C THR A 363 24.66 6.67 -2.47
N ASN A 364 25.49 7.69 -2.36
CA ASN A 364 25.41 8.76 -1.39
C ASN A 364 25.31 10.10 -2.14
N SER A 365 24.22 10.29 -2.90
CA SER A 365 24.05 11.44 -3.80
C SER A 365 24.04 12.78 -3.07
N VAL A 366 23.61 12.80 -1.81
CA VAL A 366 23.68 13.98 -0.94
C VAL A 366 25.13 14.36 -0.60
N HIS A 367 26.11 13.48 -0.77
CA HIS A 367 27.48 13.79 -0.38
C HIS A 367 28.17 14.78 -1.32
N PRO A 368 28.85 15.83 -0.80
CA PRO A 368 29.03 16.16 0.64
C PRO A 368 28.03 17.17 1.23
N ARG A 369 27.14 17.78 0.44
CA ARG A 369 26.39 19.01 0.81
C ARG A 369 24.95 19.05 0.28
N GLY A 370 24.29 17.92 0.11
CA GLY A 370 22.88 17.79 -0.26
C GLY A 370 22.51 18.09 -1.72
N LYS A 371 23.49 18.35 -2.61
CA LYS A 371 23.21 18.88 -3.96
C LYS A 371 22.96 17.82 -5.05
N GLY A 372 23.32 16.57 -4.84
CA GLY A 372 23.20 15.54 -5.88
C GLY A 372 21.76 15.05 -6.07
N ASN A 373 21.42 14.68 -7.30
CA ASN A 373 20.10 14.17 -7.68
C ASN A 373 20.24 12.99 -8.64
N VAL A 374 19.68 11.85 -8.27
CA VAL A 374 19.79 10.59 -9.02
C VAL A 374 18.44 10.05 -9.51
N ILE A 375 17.35 10.84 -9.46
CA ILE A 375 16.02 10.40 -9.89
C ILE A 375 16.05 9.91 -11.35
N ALA A 376 16.51 10.77 -12.26
CA ALA A 376 16.62 10.43 -13.68
C ALA A 376 17.61 9.28 -13.93
N LEU A 377 18.65 9.15 -13.10
CA LEU A 377 19.62 8.07 -13.22
C LEU A 377 18.98 6.71 -12.92
N ARG A 378 18.19 6.61 -11.84
CA ARG A 378 17.49 5.37 -11.47
C ARG A 378 16.61 4.87 -12.61
N ALA A 379 15.80 5.77 -13.19
CA ALA A 379 14.94 5.48 -14.34
C ALA A 379 15.75 4.99 -15.55
N LYS A 380 16.84 5.70 -15.91
CA LYS A 380 17.73 5.32 -17.02
C LYS A 380 18.37 3.96 -16.82
N ILE A 381 18.83 3.65 -15.61
CA ILE A 381 19.40 2.33 -15.29
C ILE A 381 18.33 1.25 -15.42
N ALA A 382 17.14 1.45 -14.84
CA ALA A 382 16.07 0.46 -14.90
C ALA A 382 15.63 0.17 -16.35
N THR A 383 15.45 1.23 -17.15
CA THR A 383 15.19 1.11 -18.60
C THR A 383 16.30 0.37 -19.32
N ALA A 384 17.57 0.74 -19.10
CA ALA A 384 18.70 0.10 -19.77
C ALA A 384 18.88 -1.38 -19.39
N VAL A 385 18.63 -1.72 -18.12
CA VAL A 385 18.60 -3.11 -17.65
C VAL A 385 17.50 -3.87 -18.38
N ALA A 386 16.25 -3.42 -18.30
CA ALA A 386 15.12 -4.09 -18.92
C ALA A 386 15.30 -4.28 -20.44
N ALA A 387 15.86 -3.28 -21.14
CA ALA A 387 16.16 -3.36 -22.57
C ALA A 387 17.22 -4.42 -22.94
N THR A 388 18.09 -4.79 -22.00
CA THR A 388 19.24 -5.67 -22.25
C THR A 388 19.09 -7.07 -21.65
N LEU A 389 18.04 -7.32 -20.87
CA LEU A 389 17.77 -8.62 -20.25
C LEU A 389 17.57 -9.73 -21.31
N PRO A 390 18.15 -10.92 -21.09
CA PRO A 390 17.94 -12.09 -21.95
C PRO A 390 16.63 -12.81 -21.62
N LEU A 391 15.48 -12.16 -21.90
CA LEU A 391 14.16 -12.71 -21.60
C LEU A 391 13.76 -13.87 -22.52
N THR A 392 13.13 -14.91 -21.97
CA THR A 392 12.51 -16.02 -22.70
C THR A 392 11.23 -15.58 -23.43
N VAL A 393 10.72 -16.40 -24.36
CA VAL A 393 9.47 -16.11 -25.08
C VAL A 393 8.28 -16.00 -24.12
N SER A 394 8.18 -16.90 -23.13
CA SER A 394 7.11 -16.85 -22.13
C SER A 394 7.18 -15.59 -21.28
N GLU A 395 8.36 -15.20 -20.82
CA GLU A 395 8.53 -13.97 -20.03
C GLU A 395 8.23 -12.73 -20.88
N LYS A 396 8.67 -12.70 -22.14
CA LYS A 396 8.33 -11.62 -23.08
C LYS A 396 6.83 -11.53 -23.30
N GLU A 397 6.12 -12.65 -23.39
CA GLU A 397 4.68 -12.65 -23.57
C GLU A 397 3.95 -12.19 -22.31
N GLN A 398 4.37 -12.63 -21.13
CA GLN A 398 3.84 -12.12 -19.86
C GLN A 398 4.08 -10.62 -19.69
N LEU A 399 5.27 -10.15 -20.05
CA LEU A 399 5.59 -8.73 -20.06
C LEU A 399 4.75 -7.97 -21.07
N ARG A 400 4.57 -8.51 -22.28
CA ARG A 400 3.72 -7.93 -23.32
C ARG A 400 2.27 -7.83 -22.83
N LEU A 401 1.75 -8.87 -22.18
CA LEU A 401 0.41 -8.84 -21.59
C LEU A 401 0.32 -7.77 -20.50
N LYS A 402 1.29 -7.70 -19.58
CA LYS A 402 1.33 -6.66 -18.54
C LYS A 402 1.49 -5.25 -19.10
N SER A 403 2.26 -5.07 -20.18
CA SER A 403 2.43 -3.77 -20.82
C SER A 403 1.21 -3.36 -21.65
N ILE A 404 0.47 -4.31 -22.22
CA ILE A 404 -0.82 -4.06 -22.89
C ILE A 404 -1.91 -3.74 -21.87
N THR A 405 -1.98 -4.47 -20.76
CA THR A 405 -2.88 -4.11 -19.66
C THR A 405 -2.49 -2.78 -19.02
N GLY A 406 -1.19 -2.45 -18.99
CA GLY A 406 -0.71 -1.13 -18.60
C GLY A 406 -0.93 -0.03 -19.66
N TYR A 407 -1.05 -0.37 -20.94
CA TYR A 407 -1.43 0.59 -22.00
C TYR A 407 -2.88 1.07 -21.82
N ASN A 408 -3.73 0.25 -21.21
CA ASN A 408 -5.05 0.68 -20.75
C ASN A 408 -4.98 1.62 -19.55
N GLU A 409 -3.86 1.82 -18.86
CA GLU A 409 -3.77 2.77 -17.73
C GLU A 409 -3.52 4.20 -18.25
N ALA A 410 -2.75 4.37 -19.34
CA ALA A 410 -2.66 5.67 -20.04
C ALA A 410 -3.96 6.02 -20.77
N GLN A 411 -4.62 5.05 -21.42
CA GLN A 411 -5.92 5.29 -22.05
C GLN A 411 -7.09 5.31 -21.07
N THR A 412 -7.00 4.76 -19.86
CA THR A 412 -8.06 4.94 -18.85
C THR A 412 -7.89 6.26 -18.10
N ALA A 413 -6.66 6.78 -17.96
CA ALA A 413 -6.46 8.17 -17.55
C ALA A 413 -6.97 9.16 -18.62
N SER A 414 -6.69 8.91 -19.91
CA SER A 414 -7.13 9.81 -21.00
C SER A 414 -8.55 9.55 -21.54
N ARG A 415 -9.15 8.36 -21.34
CA ARG A 415 -10.57 8.05 -21.65
C ARG A 415 -11.49 8.13 -20.42
N ARG A 416 -10.96 8.30 -19.21
CA ARG A 416 -11.73 8.92 -18.10
C ARG A 416 -11.67 10.46 -18.15
N LEU A 417 -10.83 11.02 -19.02
CA LEU A 417 -10.81 12.44 -19.41
C LEU A 417 -11.58 12.72 -20.72
N SER A 418 -12.49 11.85 -21.13
CA SER A 418 -13.67 12.27 -21.91
C SER A 418 -14.86 12.30 -20.98
N VAL A 419 -15.05 13.44 -20.32
CA VAL A 419 -16.37 14.04 -20.09
C VAL A 419 -17.46 13.02 -19.73
N ARG A 420 -17.54 12.60 -18.46
CA ARG A 420 -18.88 12.51 -17.85
C ARG A 420 -19.29 13.95 -17.56
N ASN A 421 -19.90 14.61 -18.54
CA ASN A 421 -20.63 15.86 -18.32
C ASN A 421 -21.84 15.53 -17.46
N GLY A 422 -21.61 15.43 -16.16
CA GLY A 422 -22.65 15.28 -15.16
C GLY A 422 -22.00 15.12 -13.79
N SER A 423 -22.10 16.14 -12.95
CA SER A 423 -22.19 15.90 -11.52
C SER A 423 -23.34 14.92 -11.31
N VAL A 424 -23.07 13.74 -10.78
CA VAL A 424 -24.15 12.84 -10.35
C VAL A 424 -24.76 13.51 -9.13
N GLN A 425 -25.93 14.11 -9.33
CA GLN A 425 -26.74 14.70 -8.28
C GLN A 425 -27.57 13.59 -7.62
N THR A 426 -27.68 13.59 -6.30
CA THR A 426 -28.69 12.78 -5.60
C THR A 426 -30.09 13.28 -5.98
N GLY A 427 -31.13 12.48 -5.71
CA GLY A 427 -32.51 12.91 -5.98
C GLY A 427 -32.86 14.24 -5.29
N ILE A 428 -32.33 14.47 -4.08
CA ILE A 428 -32.53 15.72 -3.33
C ILE A 428 -31.73 16.90 -3.92
N ASP A 429 -30.50 16.69 -4.39
CA ASP A 429 -29.72 17.73 -5.09
C ASP A 429 -30.44 18.22 -6.36
N VAL A 430 -31.12 17.32 -7.09
CA VAL A 430 -31.93 17.67 -8.27
C VAL A 430 -33.15 18.49 -7.84
N LEU A 431 -33.87 18.07 -6.80
CA LEU A 431 -35.02 18.83 -6.29
C LEU A 431 -34.62 20.25 -5.84
N GLU A 432 -33.49 20.39 -5.14
CA GLU A 432 -32.97 21.70 -4.73
C GLU A 432 -32.60 22.58 -5.93
N ALA A 433 -31.89 22.03 -6.93
CA ALA A 433 -31.52 22.76 -8.14
C ALA A 433 -32.75 23.26 -8.93
N HIS A 434 -33.86 22.52 -8.84
CA HIS A 434 -35.15 22.88 -9.43
C HIS A 434 -36.08 23.65 -8.47
N ASN A 435 -35.55 24.14 -7.34
CA ASN A 435 -36.28 24.90 -6.33
C ASN A 435 -37.59 24.20 -5.89
N PHE A 436 -37.53 22.87 -5.78
CA PHE A 436 -38.60 21.98 -5.35
C PHE A 436 -39.89 22.08 -6.17
N ASP A 437 -39.83 22.50 -7.44
CA ASP A 437 -41.00 22.73 -8.30
C ASP A 437 -42.01 21.57 -8.37
N LEU A 438 -41.55 20.32 -8.31
CA LEU A 438 -42.38 19.11 -8.31
C LEU A 438 -43.19 18.91 -7.01
N ILE A 439 -42.71 19.45 -5.89
CA ILE A 439 -43.28 19.21 -4.56
C ILE A 439 -43.65 20.48 -3.80
N ARG A 440 -43.35 21.68 -4.32
CA ARG A 440 -43.79 22.95 -3.76
C ARG A 440 -45.23 23.25 -4.16
N GLY A 441 -45.96 23.89 -3.26
CA GLY A 441 -47.28 24.44 -3.58
C GLY A 441 -47.18 25.83 -4.21
N GLY A 442 -48.26 26.27 -4.85
CA GLY A 442 -48.38 27.62 -5.42
C GLY A 442 -48.56 28.69 -4.33
N ALA A 443 -49.80 29.11 -4.09
CA ALA A 443 -50.09 30.13 -3.07
C ALA A 443 -50.05 29.62 -1.62
N ALA A 444 -50.18 28.30 -1.42
CA ALA A 444 -50.10 27.64 -0.11
C ALA A 444 -49.02 26.56 -0.13
N LYS A 445 -48.37 26.30 1.01
CA LYS A 445 -47.38 25.21 1.12
C LYS A 445 -48.04 23.85 0.85
N LYS A 446 -47.34 22.99 0.11
CA LYS A 446 -47.77 21.59 -0.08
C LYS A 446 -47.27 20.77 1.11
N ARG A 447 -48.17 20.01 1.73
CA ARG A 447 -47.86 19.14 2.88
C ARG A 447 -47.32 17.82 2.36
N ILE A 448 -46.11 17.47 2.76
CA ILE A 448 -45.44 16.25 2.28
C ILE A 448 -45.05 15.34 3.43
N GLY A 449 -45.03 14.03 3.17
CA GLY A 449 -44.35 13.05 4.00
C GLY A 449 -43.02 12.65 3.36
N LEU A 450 -42.04 12.23 4.17
CA LEU A 450 -40.74 11.74 3.70
C LEU A 450 -40.47 10.33 4.22
N LEU A 451 -40.36 9.36 3.32
CA LEU A 451 -39.84 8.02 3.63
C LEU A 451 -38.33 8.02 3.41
N THR A 452 -37.55 7.95 4.50
CA THR A 452 -36.08 8.03 4.44
C THR A 452 -35.41 7.36 5.63
N ASN A 453 -34.09 7.19 5.57
CA ASN A 453 -33.24 6.71 6.66
C ASN A 453 -31.92 7.51 6.67
N GLN A 454 -30.90 7.04 7.39
CA GLN A 454 -29.61 7.70 7.52
C GLN A 454 -28.82 7.84 6.20
N THR A 455 -29.29 7.24 5.11
CA THR A 455 -28.69 7.37 3.77
C THR A 455 -29.27 8.52 2.94
N GLY A 456 -30.41 9.09 3.35
CA GLY A 456 -31.01 10.27 2.71
C GLY A 456 -30.21 11.52 3.04
N VAL A 457 -29.14 11.76 2.28
CA VAL A 457 -28.30 12.96 2.38
C VAL A 457 -28.00 13.53 1.00
N ASP A 458 -27.82 14.85 0.93
CA ASP A 458 -27.41 15.56 -0.29
C ASP A 458 -25.90 15.43 -0.58
N SER A 459 -25.44 16.06 -1.66
CA SER A 459 -24.01 16.07 -2.03
C SER A 459 -23.09 16.77 -1.02
N GLN A 460 -23.64 17.55 -0.09
CA GLN A 460 -22.92 18.23 0.99
C GLN A 460 -23.01 17.49 2.33
N GLY A 461 -23.71 16.34 2.38
CA GLY A 461 -23.92 15.55 3.59
C GLY A 461 -25.02 16.09 4.51
N ARG A 462 -25.86 17.04 4.07
CA ARG A 462 -27.05 17.48 4.81
C ARG A 462 -28.14 16.43 4.67
N ARG A 463 -28.89 16.17 5.74
CA ARG A 463 -29.99 15.19 5.72
C ARG A 463 -31.12 15.71 4.84
N THR A 464 -31.73 14.83 4.05
CA THR A 464 -32.92 15.16 3.23
C THR A 464 -34.06 15.71 4.09
N ILE A 465 -34.15 15.28 5.35
CA ILE A 465 -35.08 15.82 6.36
C ILE A 465 -34.87 17.32 6.57
N ASP A 466 -33.62 17.75 6.76
CA ASP A 466 -33.28 19.14 7.05
C ASP A 466 -33.51 20.01 5.81
N VAL A 467 -33.07 19.52 4.64
CA VAL A 467 -33.26 20.19 3.35
C VAL A 467 -34.75 20.44 3.06
N LEU A 468 -35.61 19.45 3.27
CA LEU A 468 -37.06 19.58 3.01
C LEU A 468 -37.80 20.38 4.09
N ALA A 469 -37.33 20.37 5.34
CA ALA A 469 -37.89 21.19 6.40
C ALA A 469 -37.66 22.69 6.16
N GLU A 470 -36.55 23.05 5.53
CA GLU A 470 -36.18 24.43 5.18
C GLU A 470 -36.69 24.87 3.78
N ALA A 471 -37.22 23.94 2.99
CA ALA A 471 -37.67 24.20 1.62
C ALA A 471 -38.86 25.17 1.55
N SER A 472 -38.70 26.23 0.76
CA SER A 472 -39.76 27.22 0.52
C SER A 472 -40.91 26.63 -0.28
N GLY A 473 -42.16 26.85 0.18
CA GLY A 473 -43.36 26.32 -0.48
C GLY A 473 -43.70 24.87 -0.14
N VAL A 474 -42.93 24.23 0.74
CA VAL A 474 -43.12 22.88 1.24
C VAL A 474 -43.37 22.92 2.77
N SER A 475 -44.20 22.00 3.26
CA SER A 475 -44.38 21.70 4.69
C SER A 475 -44.12 20.21 4.89
N LEU A 476 -43.02 19.87 5.56
CA LEU A 476 -42.72 18.47 5.89
C LEU A 476 -43.47 18.11 7.19
N ASP A 477 -44.54 17.32 7.06
CA ASP A 477 -45.50 17.08 8.14
C ASP A 477 -45.37 15.68 8.77
N ALA A 478 -44.70 14.75 8.08
CA ALA A 478 -44.49 13.39 8.55
C ALA A 478 -43.18 12.80 7.99
N ILE A 479 -42.48 12.02 8.81
CA ILE A 479 -41.35 11.21 8.38
C ILE A 479 -41.73 9.74 8.56
N PHE A 480 -41.51 8.91 7.57
CA PHE A 480 -41.69 7.46 7.65
C PHE A 480 -40.30 6.82 7.72
N SER A 481 -40.04 6.11 8.80
CA SER A 481 -38.75 5.43 8.99
C SER A 481 -38.86 3.93 8.69
N PRO A 482 -37.95 3.38 7.86
CA PRO A 482 -37.89 1.94 7.60
C PRO A 482 -37.19 1.21 8.76
N GLU A 483 -36.73 -0.01 8.53
CA GLU A 483 -35.93 -0.79 9.49
C GLU A 483 -34.76 0.03 10.07
N HIS A 484 -34.46 -0.24 11.35
CA HIS A 484 -33.45 0.46 12.15
C HIS A 484 -33.71 1.94 12.49
N GLY A 485 -34.89 2.46 12.14
CA GLY A 485 -35.29 3.84 12.42
C GLY A 485 -34.58 4.86 11.52
N VAL A 486 -34.99 6.13 11.63
CA VAL A 486 -34.53 7.20 10.73
C VAL A 486 -33.02 7.48 10.81
N THR A 487 -32.40 7.16 11.95
CA THR A 487 -30.96 7.31 12.20
C THR A 487 -30.15 6.04 11.97
N GLY A 488 -30.80 4.90 11.71
CA GLY A 488 -30.14 3.62 11.49
C GLY A 488 -29.45 3.03 12.74
N THR A 489 -29.85 3.44 13.94
CA THR A 489 -29.18 3.08 15.21
C THR A 489 -29.93 2.03 16.05
N LEU A 490 -31.11 1.57 15.61
CA LEU A 490 -31.95 0.65 16.37
C LEU A 490 -31.84 -0.77 15.82
N ASP A 491 -31.29 -1.73 16.57
CA ASP A 491 -31.23 -3.15 16.15
C ASP A 491 -32.36 -3.96 16.79
N THR A 492 -33.60 -3.66 16.39
CA THR A 492 -34.83 -4.27 16.93
C THR A 492 -35.99 -4.15 15.94
N THR A 493 -36.94 -5.07 16.02
CA THR A 493 -38.22 -5.00 15.27
C THR A 493 -39.25 -4.10 15.93
N ASP A 494 -39.03 -3.71 17.19
CA ASP A 494 -39.94 -2.87 17.97
C ASP A 494 -39.56 -1.38 17.85
N VAL A 495 -39.61 -0.86 16.61
CA VAL A 495 -39.35 0.56 16.36
C VAL A 495 -40.65 1.33 16.57
N SER A 496 -40.73 2.14 17.63
CA SER A 496 -41.90 2.96 17.93
C SER A 496 -41.90 4.28 17.17
N ASN A 497 -43.08 4.89 17.01
CA ASN A 497 -43.19 6.27 16.54
C ASN A 497 -42.42 7.22 17.47
N SER A 498 -41.82 8.25 16.91
CA SER A 498 -41.00 9.24 17.62
C SER A 498 -41.16 10.63 16.98
N LYS A 499 -40.26 11.56 17.31
CA LYS A 499 -40.13 12.85 16.62
C LYS A 499 -38.67 13.05 16.24
N ASP A 500 -38.41 13.63 15.08
CA ASP A 500 -37.05 14.01 14.72
C ASP A 500 -36.53 15.07 15.69
N ALA A 501 -35.33 14.85 16.23
CA ALA A 501 -34.79 15.66 17.31
C ALA A 501 -34.45 17.09 16.87
N ALA A 502 -34.12 17.32 15.60
CA ALA A 502 -33.73 18.63 15.08
C ALA A 502 -34.95 19.46 14.63
N THR A 503 -35.89 18.83 13.93
CA THR A 503 -37.04 19.50 13.29
C THR A 503 -38.33 19.41 14.10
N GLY A 504 -38.42 18.45 15.03
CA GLY A 504 -39.64 18.19 15.82
C GLY A 504 -40.76 17.48 15.05
N ILE A 505 -40.52 17.12 13.78
CA ILE A 505 -41.50 16.50 12.88
C ILE A 505 -41.81 15.07 13.35
N PRO A 506 -43.08 14.64 13.38
CA PRO A 506 -43.45 13.27 13.74
C PRO A 506 -42.79 12.23 12.84
N VAL A 507 -42.14 11.24 13.45
CA VAL A 507 -41.56 10.07 12.79
C VAL A 507 -42.46 8.87 13.06
N TYR A 508 -43.08 8.34 12.01
CA TYR A 508 -43.85 7.11 12.05
C TYR A 508 -42.94 5.95 11.64
N SER A 509 -42.89 4.90 12.45
CA SER A 509 -42.24 3.67 12.00
C SER A 509 -43.14 2.97 11.00
N VAL A 510 -42.57 2.60 9.86
CA VAL A 510 -43.17 1.69 8.88
C VAL A 510 -42.42 0.36 8.88
N TYR A 511 -41.88 -0.02 10.03
CA TYR A 511 -41.24 -1.29 10.29
C TYR A 511 -41.91 -1.96 11.49
N GLY A 512 -42.23 -3.25 11.35
CA GLY A 512 -42.90 -3.99 12.40
C GLY A 512 -43.16 -5.46 12.05
N ALA A 513 -43.59 -6.20 13.06
CA ALA A 513 -43.78 -7.66 12.97
C ALA A 513 -44.95 -8.10 12.07
N THR A 514 -45.89 -7.19 11.75
CA THR A 514 -47.06 -7.48 10.89
C THR A 514 -47.00 -6.68 9.59
N ASP A 515 -47.61 -7.21 8.51
CA ASP A 515 -47.71 -6.51 7.22
C ASP A 515 -48.42 -5.15 7.34
N ALA A 516 -49.41 -5.05 8.24
CA ALA A 516 -50.08 -3.79 8.53
C ALA A 516 -49.15 -2.76 9.20
N ALA A 517 -48.22 -3.19 10.06
CA ALA A 517 -47.23 -2.31 10.70
C ALA A 517 -46.09 -1.88 9.75
N ARG A 518 -45.96 -2.53 8.59
CA ARG A 518 -44.99 -2.17 7.53
C ARG A 518 -45.53 -1.15 6.53
N ARG A 519 -46.66 -0.51 6.85
CA ARG A 519 -47.35 0.46 5.98
C ARG A 519 -47.70 1.72 6.76
N PRO A 520 -47.62 2.91 6.14
CA PRO A 520 -48.18 4.12 6.73
C PRO A 520 -49.66 3.93 7.07
N SER A 521 -50.07 4.37 8.26
CA SER A 521 -51.48 4.33 8.64
C SER A 521 -52.29 5.32 7.78
N PRO A 522 -53.58 5.04 7.47
CA PRO A 522 -54.44 5.98 6.76
C PRO A 522 -54.52 7.35 7.44
N GLU A 523 -54.45 7.40 8.78
CA GLU A 523 -54.45 8.65 9.54
C GLU A 523 -53.17 9.46 9.31
N SER A 524 -52.00 8.82 9.26
CA SER A 524 -50.72 9.48 8.98
C SER A 524 -50.61 10.03 7.55
N LEU A 525 -51.43 9.54 6.62
CA LEU A 525 -51.47 9.99 5.23
C LEU A 525 -52.57 11.04 4.96
N LYS A 526 -53.61 11.12 5.79
CA LYS A 526 -54.85 11.86 5.53
C LYS A 526 -54.66 13.33 5.16
N ASN A 527 -53.61 13.97 5.67
CA ASN A 527 -53.33 15.39 5.49
C ASN A 527 -52.14 15.68 4.58
N LEU A 528 -51.55 14.65 3.97
CA LEU A 528 -50.40 14.80 3.08
C LEU A 528 -50.89 14.91 1.63
N ASP A 529 -50.32 15.85 0.91
CA ASP A 529 -50.56 16.05 -0.52
C ASP A 529 -49.61 15.18 -1.38
N ALA A 530 -48.49 14.71 -0.82
CA ALA A 530 -47.54 13.78 -1.46
C ALA A 530 -46.65 13.06 -0.43
N VAL A 531 -46.05 11.94 -0.83
CA VAL A 531 -44.96 11.28 -0.09
C VAL A 531 -43.72 11.23 -0.98
N VAL A 532 -42.62 11.77 -0.48
CA VAL A 532 -41.30 11.70 -1.09
C VAL A 532 -40.60 10.46 -0.54
N VAL A 533 -40.00 9.66 -1.42
CA VAL A 533 -39.23 8.47 -1.04
C VAL A 533 -37.77 8.74 -1.38
N ASP A 534 -36.92 8.79 -0.35
CA ASP A 534 -35.49 8.95 -0.48
C ASP A 534 -34.78 7.92 0.41
N ILE A 535 -34.70 6.70 -0.11
CA ILE A 535 -33.96 5.58 0.48
C ILE A 535 -32.99 5.11 -0.60
N GLN A 536 -31.69 5.26 -0.35
CA GLN A 536 -30.69 4.79 -1.29
C GLN A 536 -30.55 3.26 -1.17
N ASP A 537 -31.08 2.52 -2.16
CA ASP A 537 -30.99 1.06 -2.22
C ASP A 537 -29.65 0.58 -2.82
N ALA A 538 -29.20 -0.60 -2.38
CA ALA A 538 -27.81 -1.00 -2.22
C ALA A 538 -27.12 -1.67 -3.42
N GLY A 539 -25.79 -1.54 -3.44
CA GLY A 539 -24.87 -2.51 -4.05
C GLY A 539 -23.59 -2.76 -3.25
N VAL A 540 -23.45 -2.26 -2.00
CA VAL A 540 -22.14 -2.19 -1.33
C VAL A 540 -22.14 -2.51 0.18
N ARG A 541 -23.20 -3.02 0.80
CA ARG A 541 -23.21 -3.27 2.27
C ARG A 541 -23.95 -4.54 2.72
N PHE A 542 -23.68 -4.91 3.98
CA PHE A 542 -24.06 -6.16 4.66
C PHE A 542 -25.58 -6.34 4.90
N TYR A 543 -26.39 -5.30 4.71
CA TYR A 543 -27.84 -5.34 4.89
C TYR A 543 -28.53 -4.86 3.60
N THR A 544 -29.56 -5.58 3.19
CA THR A 544 -30.44 -5.22 2.08
C THR A 544 -31.74 -4.72 2.69
N TYR A 545 -32.09 -3.44 2.43
CA TYR A 545 -33.40 -2.91 2.81
C TYR A 545 -34.45 -3.58 1.92
N GLU A 546 -35.50 -4.17 2.49
CA GLU A 546 -36.61 -4.68 1.67
C GLU A 546 -37.37 -3.50 1.05
N ALA A 547 -36.99 -3.09 -0.16
CA ALA A 547 -37.70 -2.10 -0.97
C ALA A 547 -39.01 -2.68 -1.56
N ARG A 548 -39.90 -3.23 -0.71
CA ARG A 548 -41.29 -3.51 -1.10
C ARG A 548 -42.27 -2.90 -0.10
N PRO A 549 -42.57 -1.60 -0.21
CA PRO A 549 -43.89 -1.14 0.16
C PRO A 549 -44.90 -1.84 -0.77
N GLY A 550 -45.94 -2.48 -0.21
CA GLY A 550 -47.01 -3.07 -1.01
C GLY A 550 -47.75 -1.99 -1.81
N THR A 551 -47.33 -1.74 -3.04
CA THR A 551 -47.88 -0.74 -3.95
C THR A 551 -49.04 -1.32 -4.75
N ARG A 552 -50.27 -0.90 -4.45
CA ARG A 552 -51.39 -1.05 -5.41
C ARG A 552 -52.14 0.25 -5.71
N GLU A 553 -51.67 1.40 -5.22
CA GLU A 553 -52.36 2.69 -5.48
C GLU A 553 -51.44 3.92 -5.60
N PHE A 554 -50.15 3.74 -5.88
CA PHE A 554 -49.25 4.86 -6.19
C PHE A 554 -48.93 4.90 -7.67
N ARG A 555 -49.19 6.04 -8.34
CA ARG A 555 -48.60 6.35 -9.64
C ARG A 555 -47.10 6.52 -9.44
N GLU A 556 -46.33 5.49 -9.75
CA GLU A 556 -44.87 5.55 -9.78
C GLU A 556 -44.40 6.45 -10.93
N LEU A 557 -43.59 7.47 -10.62
CA LEU A 557 -42.78 8.20 -11.59
C LEU A 557 -41.36 7.62 -11.56
N HIS A 558 -41.04 6.75 -12.52
CA HIS A 558 -39.68 6.28 -12.72
C HIS A 558 -38.87 7.33 -13.49
N CYS A 559 -37.86 7.93 -12.86
CA CYS A 559 -36.77 8.61 -13.57
C CYS A 559 -35.67 7.58 -13.89
N CYS A 560 -35.82 6.87 -15.01
CA CYS A 560 -34.72 6.08 -15.60
C CYS A 560 -33.80 7.01 -16.41
N ALA A 561 -32.53 7.13 -16.02
CA ALA A 561 -31.51 7.80 -16.82
C ALA A 561 -31.20 6.95 -18.07
N GLY A 562 -31.51 7.50 -19.25
CA GLY A 562 -31.32 6.84 -20.54
C GLY A 562 -29.85 6.67 -20.91
N ALA A 563 -29.48 5.44 -21.29
CA ALA A 563 -28.26 5.15 -22.01
C ALA A 563 -28.47 5.34 -23.53
N SER A 564 -27.40 5.80 -24.17
CA SER A 564 -27.24 6.21 -25.57
C SER A 564 -27.86 5.29 -26.64
N ARG A 565 -28.46 5.93 -27.66
CA ARG A 565 -28.66 5.37 -28.99
C ARG A 565 -27.32 4.95 -29.59
N HIS A 566 -27.16 3.67 -29.91
CA HIS A 566 -26.37 3.25 -31.06
C HIS A 566 -27.10 2.13 -31.81
N ASP A 567 -27.10 2.35 -33.13
CA ASP A 567 -27.63 1.56 -34.24
C ASP A 567 -27.37 0.05 -34.11
N ASN A 568 -28.44 -0.74 -34.23
CA ASN A 568 -28.32 -2.11 -34.70
C ASN A 568 -29.54 -2.46 -35.57
N ARG A 569 -29.40 -2.23 -36.88
CA ARG A 569 -30.20 -2.92 -37.89
C ARG A 569 -29.93 -4.43 -37.81
N ARG A 570 -30.95 -5.21 -37.50
CA ARG A 570 -31.48 -6.35 -38.29
C ARG A 570 -32.24 -7.35 -37.40
N THR A 571 -33.36 -7.83 -37.98
CA THR A 571 -34.20 -9.01 -37.61
C THR A 571 -34.82 -8.95 -36.21
N GLY A 572 -36.12 -8.70 -36.00
CA GLY A 572 -37.28 -9.16 -36.75
C GLY A 572 -37.88 -10.36 -36.02
N GLU A 573 -38.88 -10.12 -35.16
CA GLU A 573 -40.00 -11.02 -34.88
C GLU A 573 -40.99 -10.38 -33.90
N ASP A 574 -42.26 -10.51 -34.24
CA ASP A 574 -43.46 -9.97 -33.62
C ASP A 574 -43.75 -10.57 -32.22
N VAL A 575 -44.60 -9.88 -31.44
CA VAL A 575 -45.90 -10.38 -30.94
C VAL A 575 -46.39 -9.52 -29.75
N GLN A 576 -47.32 -8.62 -30.09
CA GLN A 576 -48.68 -8.44 -29.55
C GLN A 576 -48.95 -8.25 -28.04
N CYS A 577 -49.46 -7.05 -27.73
CA CYS A 577 -50.24 -6.69 -26.55
C CYS A 577 -51.45 -7.59 -26.30
N GLY A 578 -51.72 -7.88 -25.02
CA GLY A 578 -53.02 -8.30 -24.50
C GLY A 578 -53.28 -7.65 -23.15
N ALA A 579 -54.14 -6.63 -23.14
CA ALA A 579 -54.67 -5.99 -21.93
C ALA A 579 -55.84 -6.81 -21.38
N GLN A 580 -56.01 -6.84 -20.05
CA GLN A 580 -57.31 -6.67 -19.39
C GLN A 580 -57.17 -6.58 -17.86
N HIS A 581 -57.68 -5.44 -17.36
CA HIS A 581 -58.11 -5.06 -16.00
C HIS A 581 -57.08 -4.70 -14.93
#